data_AF-A0A350V5R8-F1
#
_entry.id   AF-A0A350V5R8-F1
#
_cell.length_a   1.000
_cell.length_b   1.000
_cell.length_c   1.000
_cell.angle_alpha   90.00
_cell.angle_beta   90.00
_cell.angle_gamma   90.00
#
_symmetry.space_group_name_H-M   'P 1'
#
loop_
_entity.id
_entity.type
_entity.pdbx_description
1 polymer ?
#
loop_
_entity_poly.entity_id
_entity_poly.type
_entity_poly.pdbx_seq_one_letter_code
_entity_poly.pdbx_strand_id
1 'polypeptide(L)'
;YSDDAGLTWNPAVTNTTKNLRDVNFLNAMTGYAAGELGTLLKTEDGGQSWTTMDMSFTTRNFNSVEAVNEFTAAVVGDEGTAFMTNDGGISWYGPSILMTENDFNEVVFFNDNEGVIAGDNGMMLKTDDGGYSWQSSTVTIAGESNDLNSVAFYDAQIGVAVGSDGLEIYSTDGGVTWVEESPNYQIVFGSKRQSVTLEQNYPNPFNPSTNINYNLPSGANVTLKVYDIAGREVANLFSGYQNTGSHSVRFDAAGLASGVYFYKLSVQNGADFTTKVNKMILTK
;
A
#
# COMPACT_ATOMS: atom_id res chain seq x y z
N TYR A 1 3.76 -22.14 -1.71
CA TYR A 1 4.10 -21.17 -0.65
C TYR A 1 5.62 -21.15 -0.46
N SER A 2 6.14 -20.07 0.12
CA SER A 2 7.56 -19.91 0.46
C SER A 2 7.64 -19.39 1.89
N ASP A 3 8.58 -19.92 2.67
CA ASP A 3 8.92 -19.52 4.04
C ASP A 3 10.28 -18.79 4.12
N ASP A 4 10.89 -18.52 2.96
CA ASP A 4 12.22 -17.95 2.81
C ASP A 4 12.25 -16.77 1.81
N ALA A 5 11.14 -16.01 1.75
CA ALA A 5 10.98 -14.82 0.91
C ALA A 5 11.18 -15.10 -0.61
N GLY A 6 10.72 -16.25 -1.06
CA GLY A 6 10.71 -16.66 -2.47
C GLY A 6 12.00 -17.31 -2.97
N LEU A 7 12.96 -17.61 -2.07
CA LEU A 7 14.18 -18.33 -2.44
C LEU A 7 13.88 -19.79 -2.79
N THR A 8 12.95 -20.42 -2.08
CA THR A 8 12.44 -21.77 -2.38
C THR A 8 10.92 -21.82 -2.33
N TRP A 9 10.35 -22.81 -3.01
CA TRP A 9 8.91 -22.95 -3.20
C TRP A 9 8.45 -24.37 -2.89
N ASN A 10 7.46 -24.46 -2.00
CA ASN A 10 6.78 -25.69 -1.63
C ASN A 10 5.35 -25.71 -2.20
N PRO A 11 4.85 -26.85 -2.72
CA PRO A 11 3.46 -26.98 -3.13
C PRO A 11 2.50 -26.78 -1.95
N ALA A 12 1.44 -25.98 -2.14
CA ALA A 12 0.32 -25.89 -1.20
C ALA A 12 -0.75 -26.92 -1.57
N VAL A 13 -1.40 -27.54 -0.58
CA VAL A 13 -2.51 -28.48 -0.82
C VAL A 13 -3.83 -27.71 -0.71
N THR A 14 -4.48 -27.47 -1.86
CA THR A 14 -5.72 -26.69 -1.96
C THR A 14 -6.98 -27.55 -1.99
N ASN A 15 -6.85 -28.87 -2.16
CA ASN A 15 -7.94 -29.85 -2.27
C ASN A 15 -8.97 -29.57 -3.40
N THR A 16 -8.64 -28.69 -4.36
CA THR A 16 -9.42 -28.47 -5.57
C THR A 16 -8.68 -28.99 -6.80
N THR A 17 -9.43 -29.39 -7.83
CA THR A 17 -8.90 -29.71 -9.16
C THR A 17 -9.20 -28.61 -10.18
N LYS A 18 -9.82 -27.51 -9.77
CA LYS A 18 -10.15 -26.36 -10.63
C LYS A 18 -8.94 -25.45 -10.75
N ASN A 19 -8.78 -24.78 -11.89
CA ASN A 19 -7.71 -23.80 -12.03
C ASN A 19 -8.00 -22.61 -11.11
N LEU A 20 -6.99 -22.22 -10.34
CA LEU A 20 -7.00 -20.98 -9.59
C LEU A 20 -6.42 -19.88 -10.49
N ARG A 21 -7.09 -18.74 -10.54
CA ARG A 21 -6.73 -17.58 -11.38
C ARG A 21 -6.02 -16.50 -10.58
N ASP A 22 -6.36 -16.36 -9.30
CA ASP A 22 -5.76 -15.33 -8.45
C ASP A 22 -5.65 -15.77 -6.97
N VAL A 23 -4.74 -15.14 -6.25
CA VAL A 23 -4.49 -15.33 -4.81
C VAL A 23 -4.05 -14.03 -4.15
N ASN A 24 -4.71 -13.67 -3.06
CA ASN A 24 -4.42 -12.47 -2.30
C ASN A 24 -4.36 -12.75 -0.80
N PHE A 25 -3.42 -12.13 -0.10
CA PHE A 25 -3.21 -12.29 1.33
C PHE A 25 -3.39 -10.96 2.06
N LEU A 26 -4.34 -10.94 2.99
CA LEU A 26 -4.55 -9.82 3.92
C LEU A 26 -3.33 -9.65 4.84
N ASN A 27 -2.78 -10.78 5.30
CA ASN A 27 -1.64 -10.83 6.20
C ASN A 27 -0.91 -12.17 6.03
N ALA A 28 0.11 -12.43 6.85
CA ALA A 28 0.92 -13.66 6.75
C ALA A 28 0.14 -14.97 7.01
N MET A 29 -1.06 -14.89 7.58
CA MET A 29 -1.89 -16.04 7.97
C MET A 29 -3.15 -16.16 7.11
N THR A 30 -3.83 -15.04 6.85
CA THR A 30 -5.14 -15.03 6.17
C THR A 30 -5.01 -14.65 4.71
N GLY A 31 -5.55 -15.48 3.82
CA GLY A 31 -5.59 -15.21 2.38
C GLY A 31 -6.74 -15.92 1.69
N TYR A 32 -7.01 -15.49 0.46
CA TYR A 32 -8.04 -16.04 -0.41
C TYR A 32 -7.44 -16.44 -1.76
N ALA A 33 -8.00 -17.47 -2.37
CA ALA A 33 -7.67 -17.87 -3.73
C ALA A 33 -8.96 -18.12 -4.51
N ALA A 34 -9.05 -17.58 -5.72
CA ALA A 34 -10.23 -17.63 -6.54
C ALA A 34 -9.93 -18.23 -7.91
N GLY A 35 -10.94 -18.80 -8.57
CA GLY A 35 -10.75 -19.41 -9.87
C GLY A 35 -12.01 -19.96 -10.52
N GLU A 36 -11.85 -21.02 -11.29
CA GLU A 36 -12.89 -21.51 -12.18
C GLU A 36 -14.11 -22.10 -11.46
N LEU A 37 -15.27 -22.01 -12.11
CA LEU A 37 -16.52 -22.64 -11.68
C LEU A 37 -16.95 -22.26 -10.25
N GLY A 38 -16.83 -20.98 -9.88
CA GLY A 38 -17.18 -20.47 -8.56
C GLY A 38 -16.23 -20.91 -7.45
N THR A 39 -15.02 -21.40 -7.78
CA THR A 39 -14.06 -21.84 -6.77
C THR A 39 -13.51 -20.63 -6.01
N LEU A 40 -13.83 -20.56 -4.72
CA LEU A 40 -13.23 -19.61 -3.78
C LEU A 40 -12.74 -20.38 -2.55
N LEU A 41 -11.48 -20.14 -2.18
CA LEU A 41 -10.80 -20.79 -1.07
C LEU A 41 -10.31 -19.73 -0.08
N LYS A 42 -10.29 -20.08 1.20
CA LYS A 42 -9.69 -19.27 2.27
C LYS A 42 -8.66 -20.09 3.04
N THR A 43 -7.56 -19.45 3.42
CA THR A 43 -6.58 -19.98 4.38
C THR A 43 -6.52 -19.11 5.62
N GLU A 44 -6.21 -19.71 6.76
CA GLU A 44 -5.94 -19.04 8.04
C GLU A 44 -4.61 -19.48 8.65
N ASP A 45 -3.79 -20.22 7.89
CA ASP A 45 -2.51 -20.80 8.30
C ASP A 45 -1.35 -20.45 7.35
N GLY A 46 -1.48 -19.36 6.59
CA GLY A 46 -0.46 -18.88 5.66
C GLY A 46 -0.39 -19.68 4.36
N GLY A 47 -1.49 -20.34 3.98
CA GLY A 47 -1.61 -21.12 2.76
C GLY A 47 -1.10 -22.56 2.86
N GLN A 48 -0.90 -23.07 4.08
CA GLN A 48 -0.56 -24.49 4.31
C GLN A 48 -1.77 -25.38 4.05
N SER A 49 -2.95 -24.92 4.46
CA SER A 49 -4.24 -25.54 4.16
C SER A 49 -5.27 -24.50 3.71
N TRP A 50 -6.25 -24.97 2.93
CA TRP A 50 -7.29 -24.15 2.32
C TRP A 50 -8.65 -24.78 2.53
N THR A 51 -9.64 -23.95 2.87
CA THR A 51 -11.04 -24.33 3.03
C THR A 51 -11.87 -23.71 1.91
N THR A 52 -12.75 -24.49 1.30
CA THR A 52 -13.66 -23.99 0.27
C THR A 52 -14.77 -23.15 0.88
N MET A 53 -15.00 -21.98 0.31
CA MET A 53 -16.06 -21.06 0.68
C MET A 53 -17.36 -21.44 -0.05
N ASP A 54 -18.51 -21.24 0.56
CA ASP A 54 -19.80 -21.54 -0.07
C ASP A 54 -20.18 -20.47 -1.10
N MET A 55 -19.94 -20.78 -2.37
CA MET A 55 -20.34 -19.98 -3.54
C MET A 55 -21.38 -20.69 -4.40
N SER A 56 -22.20 -21.57 -3.81
CA SER A 56 -23.16 -22.43 -4.53
C SER A 56 -24.22 -21.71 -5.38
N PHE A 57 -24.33 -20.38 -5.24
CA PHE A 57 -25.22 -19.53 -6.04
C PHE A 57 -24.63 -19.11 -7.38
N THR A 58 -23.37 -19.43 -7.69
CA THR A 58 -22.76 -19.17 -9.00
C THR A 58 -21.89 -20.33 -9.47
N THR A 59 -21.70 -20.40 -10.79
CA THR A 59 -20.71 -21.28 -11.44
C THR A 59 -19.83 -20.50 -12.42
N ARG A 60 -19.89 -19.17 -12.39
CA ARG A 60 -19.02 -18.30 -13.19
C ARG A 60 -17.59 -18.37 -12.67
N ASN A 61 -16.62 -18.12 -13.54
CA ASN A 61 -15.23 -18.08 -13.09
C ASN A 61 -14.99 -16.78 -12.33
N PHE A 62 -14.12 -16.85 -11.33
CA PHE A 62 -13.57 -15.67 -10.68
C PHE A 62 -12.19 -15.39 -11.26
N ASN A 63 -11.96 -14.14 -11.65
CA ASN A 63 -10.74 -13.67 -12.29
C ASN A 63 -9.78 -13.02 -11.29
N SER A 64 -10.30 -12.33 -10.28
CA SER A 64 -9.51 -11.62 -9.28
C SER A 64 -10.17 -11.68 -7.90
N VAL A 65 -9.36 -11.71 -6.85
CA VAL A 65 -9.80 -11.71 -5.44
C VAL A 65 -8.95 -10.75 -4.63
N GLU A 66 -9.58 -9.91 -3.82
CA GLU A 66 -8.89 -8.93 -2.99
C GLU A 66 -9.31 -9.04 -1.53
N ALA A 67 -8.35 -9.26 -0.63
CA ALA A 67 -8.57 -9.28 0.80
C ALA A 67 -8.33 -7.88 1.38
N VAL A 68 -9.40 -7.14 1.64
CA VAL A 68 -9.33 -5.71 1.99
C VAL A 68 -8.96 -5.52 3.46
N ASN A 69 -9.68 -6.18 4.36
CA ASN A 69 -9.41 -6.19 5.80
C ASN A 69 -9.94 -7.49 6.44
N GLU A 70 -9.97 -7.54 7.78
CA GLU A 70 -10.38 -8.74 8.52
C GLU A 70 -11.84 -9.15 8.28
N PHE A 71 -12.68 -8.22 7.81
CA PHE A 71 -14.10 -8.44 7.54
C PHE A 71 -14.42 -8.42 6.05
N THR A 72 -13.71 -7.60 5.27
CA THR A 72 -14.04 -7.31 3.87
C THR A 72 -13.10 -8.03 2.92
N ALA A 73 -13.69 -8.72 1.94
CA ALA A 73 -13.01 -9.23 0.76
C ALA A 73 -13.93 -9.14 -0.46
N ALA A 74 -13.34 -9.04 -1.64
CA ALA A 74 -14.02 -8.91 -2.91
C ALA A 74 -13.59 -10.03 -3.86
N VAL A 75 -14.49 -10.51 -4.69
CA VAL A 75 -14.18 -11.41 -5.80
C VAL A 75 -14.95 -10.96 -7.04
N VAL A 76 -14.29 -10.91 -8.18
CA VAL A 76 -14.89 -10.51 -9.46
C VAL A 76 -14.56 -11.50 -10.56
N GLY A 77 -15.35 -11.53 -11.63
CA GLY A 77 -15.11 -12.45 -12.74
C GLY A 77 -16.09 -12.33 -13.91
N ASP A 78 -16.29 -13.44 -14.59
CA ASP A 78 -16.99 -13.50 -15.89
C ASP A 78 -18.44 -12.98 -15.82
N GLU A 79 -18.90 -12.35 -16.90
CA GLU A 79 -20.26 -11.82 -17.09
C GLU A 79 -20.72 -10.91 -15.94
N GLY A 80 -19.88 -9.94 -15.56
CA GLY A 80 -20.18 -8.96 -14.52
C GLY A 80 -20.30 -9.56 -13.12
N THR A 81 -19.76 -10.76 -12.90
CA THR A 81 -19.81 -11.43 -11.60
C THR A 81 -19.01 -10.64 -10.58
N ALA A 82 -19.64 -10.23 -9.49
CA ALA A 82 -18.96 -9.66 -8.34
C ALA A 82 -19.66 -10.08 -7.05
N PHE A 83 -18.87 -10.46 -6.05
CA PHE A 83 -19.36 -10.75 -4.72
C PHE A 83 -18.43 -10.13 -3.68
N MET A 84 -19.03 -9.72 -2.56
CA MET A 84 -18.35 -9.13 -1.42
C MET A 84 -18.72 -9.88 -0.16
N THR A 85 -17.83 -9.87 0.83
CA THR A 85 -18.12 -10.23 2.21
C THR A 85 -17.85 -9.03 3.11
N ASN A 86 -18.54 -8.95 4.25
CA ASN A 86 -18.28 -8.02 5.33
C ASN A 86 -18.26 -8.72 6.70
N ASP A 87 -18.14 -10.05 6.69
CA ASP A 87 -18.12 -10.91 7.87
C ASP A 87 -16.96 -11.92 7.84
N GLY A 88 -15.88 -11.60 7.11
CA GLY A 88 -14.67 -12.42 7.03
C GLY A 88 -14.85 -13.69 6.18
N GLY A 89 -15.78 -13.64 5.23
CA GLY A 89 -16.09 -14.72 4.29
C GLY A 89 -17.14 -15.71 4.78
N ILE A 90 -17.78 -15.49 5.93
CA ILE A 90 -18.85 -16.38 6.41
C ILE A 90 -20.03 -16.36 5.44
N SER A 91 -20.36 -15.19 4.89
CA SER A 91 -21.34 -15.02 3.84
C SER A 91 -20.86 -14.05 2.77
N TRP A 92 -21.42 -14.22 1.57
CA TRP A 92 -21.09 -13.41 0.39
C TRP A 92 -22.39 -12.85 -0.20
N TYR A 93 -22.37 -11.57 -0.59
CA TYR A 93 -23.49 -10.89 -1.20
C TYR A 93 -23.07 -10.28 -2.54
N GLY A 94 -24.02 -10.19 -3.48
CA GLY A 94 -23.84 -9.41 -4.71
C GLY A 94 -24.03 -7.92 -4.37
N PRO A 95 -23.01 -7.07 -4.53
CA PRO A 95 -23.13 -5.64 -4.27
C PRO A 95 -24.01 -4.94 -5.32
N SER A 96 -24.40 -3.69 -5.04
CA SER A 96 -25.15 -2.89 -6.01
C SER A 96 -24.23 -2.46 -7.16
N ILE A 97 -24.31 -3.17 -8.28
CA ILE A 97 -23.57 -2.92 -9.53
C ILE A 97 -24.55 -2.79 -10.70
N LEU A 98 -24.18 -2.02 -11.73
CA LEU A 98 -24.89 -2.01 -13.01
C LEU A 98 -24.73 -3.37 -13.69
N MET A 99 -25.85 -4.06 -13.95
CA MET A 99 -25.82 -5.35 -14.67
C MET A 99 -25.11 -5.19 -16.02
N THR A 100 -24.18 -6.08 -16.30
CA THR A 100 -23.40 -6.11 -17.53
C THR A 100 -23.05 -7.55 -17.89
N GLU A 101 -22.81 -7.81 -19.17
CA GLU A 101 -22.30 -9.09 -19.68
C GLU A 101 -20.78 -9.07 -19.87
N ASN A 102 -20.12 -7.92 -19.64
CA ASN A 102 -18.67 -7.78 -19.71
C ASN A 102 -18.00 -8.49 -18.53
N ASP A 103 -16.85 -9.12 -18.78
CA ASP A 103 -16.07 -9.73 -17.71
C ASP A 103 -15.42 -8.66 -16.84
N PHE A 104 -15.37 -8.91 -15.53
CA PHE A 104 -14.49 -8.17 -14.63
C PHE A 104 -13.19 -8.95 -14.47
N ASN A 105 -12.07 -8.28 -14.70
CA ASN A 105 -10.75 -8.90 -14.79
C ASN A 105 -9.92 -8.68 -13.52
N GLU A 106 -10.06 -7.51 -12.88
CA GLU A 106 -9.29 -7.14 -11.70
C GLU A 106 -10.15 -6.36 -10.71
N VAL A 107 -9.99 -6.64 -9.41
CA VAL A 107 -10.49 -5.78 -8.34
C VAL A 107 -9.33 -5.39 -7.42
N VAL A 108 -9.21 -4.10 -7.13
CA VAL A 108 -8.18 -3.58 -6.22
C VAL A 108 -8.78 -2.63 -5.22
N PHE A 109 -8.39 -2.76 -3.95
CA PHE A 109 -8.68 -1.77 -2.92
C PHE A 109 -7.39 -1.08 -2.51
N PHE A 110 -7.44 0.24 -2.38
CA PHE A 110 -6.28 1.04 -1.93
C PHE A 110 -6.49 1.67 -0.55
N ASN A 111 -7.66 1.44 0.04
CA ASN A 111 -7.95 1.53 1.47
C ASN A 111 -9.26 0.76 1.79
N ASP A 112 -9.72 0.81 3.05
CA ASP A 112 -10.92 0.10 3.51
C ASP A 112 -12.23 0.51 2.81
N ASN A 113 -12.29 1.70 2.21
CA ASN A 113 -13.51 2.25 1.60
C ASN A 113 -13.42 2.39 0.09
N GLU A 114 -12.23 2.56 -0.46
CA GLU A 114 -12.04 2.91 -1.86
C GLU A 114 -11.34 1.80 -2.64
N GLY A 115 -11.94 1.49 -3.78
CA GLY A 115 -11.45 0.45 -4.69
C GLY A 115 -12.00 0.63 -6.09
N VAL A 116 -11.39 -0.10 -7.02
CA VAL A 116 -11.73 -0.08 -8.44
C VAL A 116 -11.86 -1.51 -8.97
N ILE A 117 -12.83 -1.72 -9.86
CA ILE A 117 -12.95 -2.90 -10.71
C ILE A 117 -12.64 -2.49 -12.14
N ALA A 118 -11.77 -3.23 -12.80
CA ALA A 118 -11.46 -3.10 -14.22
C ALA A 118 -11.95 -4.34 -14.99
N GLY A 119 -12.43 -4.14 -16.21
CA GLY A 119 -12.97 -5.22 -17.03
C GLY A 119 -13.02 -4.90 -18.52
N ASP A 120 -13.74 -5.77 -19.23
CA ASP A 120 -13.84 -5.72 -20.68
C ASP A 120 -14.60 -4.48 -21.18
N ASN A 121 -14.35 -4.14 -22.44
CA ASN A 121 -14.94 -3.00 -23.13
C ASN A 121 -14.75 -1.65 -22.39
N GLY A 122 -13.64 -1.50 -21.68
CA GLY A 122 -13.27 -0.30 -20.91
C GLY A 122 -14.13 -0.09 -19.68
N MET A 123 -14.79 -1.13 -19.18
CA MET A 123 -15.61 -1.05 -17.99
C MET A 123 -14.72 -0.79 -16.77
N MET A 124 -14.96 0.33 -16.10
CA MET A 124 -14.32 0.69 -14.85
C MET A 124 -15.40 1.09 -13.85
N LEU A 125 -15.35 0.49 -12.67
CA LEU A 125 -16.23 0.82 -11.56
C LEU A 125 -15.39 1.28 -10.38
N LYS A 126 -15.89 2.26 -9.64
CA LYS A 126 -15.31 2.75 -8.39
C LYS A 126 -16.28 2.57 -7.24
N THR A 127 -15.75 2.23 -6.07
CA THR A 127 -16.45 2.33 -4.79
C THR A 127 -15.77 3.37 -3.90
N ASP A 128 -16.59 3.96 -3.01
CA ASP A 128 -16.18 4.88 -1.93
C ASP A 128 -16.76 4.43 -0.58
N ASP A 129 -17.36 3.24 -0.51
CA ASP A 129 -18.04 2.71 0.67
C ASP A 129 -17.62 1.28 1.04
N GLY A 130 -16.46 0.81 0.58
CA GLY A 130 -15.94 -0.53 0.90
C GLY A 130 -16.60 -1.62 0.06
N GLY A 131 -17.15 -1.26 -1.10
CA GLY A 131 -17.77 -2.17 -2.05
C GLY A 131 -19.22 -2.52 -1.76
N TYR A 132 -19.93 -1.77 -0.90
CA TYR A 132 -21.40 -1.90 -0.80
C TYR A 132 -22.08 -1.42 -2.07
N SER A 133 -21.55 -0.34 -2.68
CA SER A 133 -22.00 0.19 -3.95
C SER A 133 -20.84 0.54 -4.88
N TRP A 134 -21.09 0.39 -6.18
CA TRP A 134 -20.13 0.69 -7.23
C TRP A 134 -20.76 1.58 -8.29
N GLN A 135 -19.99 2.56 -8.76
CA GLN A 135 -20.41 3.53 -9.77
C GLN A 135 -19.44 3.50 -10.94
N SER A 136 -19.93 3.72 -12.16
CA SER A 136 -19.06 3.77 -13.34
C SER A 136 -18.09 4.95 -13.27
N SER A 137 -16.82 4.67 -13.50
CA SER A 137 -15.79 5.69 -13.73
C SER A 137 -15.87 6.22 -15.16
N THR A 138 -15.37 7.43 -15.38
CA THR A 138 -15.25 7.98 -16.73
C THR A 138 -13.95 7.51 -17.37
N VAL A 139 -14.05 6.79 -18.49
CA VAL A 139 -12.90 6.28 -19.24
C VAL A 139 -12.84 6.94 -20.61
N THR A 140 -11.69 7.54 -20.95
CA THR A 140 -11.46 8.19 -22.24
C THR A 140 -10.27 7.54 -22.95
N ILE A 141 -10.57 6.67 -23.92
CA ILE A 141 -9.62 5.85 -24.70
C ILE A 141 -9.83 6.12 -26.19
N ALA A 142 -8.75 6.10 -26.98
CA ALA A 142 -8.77 6.23 -28.42
C ALA A 142 -8.63 4.85 -29.08
N GLY A 143 -9.73 4.11 -29.27
CA GLY A 143 -9.66 2.80 -29.91
C GLY A 143 -10.99 2.04 -29.93
N GLU A 144 -11.01 0.92 -30.66
CA GLU A 144 -12.17 0.02 -30.74
C GLU A 144 -12.07 -1.16 -29.76
N SER A 145 -10.86 -1.57 -29.34
CA SER A 145 -10.65 -2.54 -28.26
C SER A 145 -10.09 -1.82 -27.04
N ASN A 146 -10.71 -2.04 -25.89
CA ASN A 146 -10.41 -1.36 -24.65
C ASN A 146 -10.58 -2.26 -23.43
N ASP A 147 -10.38 -3.59 -23.58
CA ASP A 147 -10.42 -4.51 -22.45
C ASP A 147 -9.28 -4.20 -21.48
N LEU A 148 -9.63 -4.04 -20.21
CA LEU A 148 -8.69 -3.74 -19.14
C LEU A 148 -8.42 -5.03 -18.38
N ASN A 149 -7.16 -5.47 -18.39
CA ASN A 149 -6.74 -6.76 -17.86
C ASN A 149 -6.26 -6.67 -16.41
N SER A 150 -5.69 -5.53 -16.00
CA SER A 150 -5.22 -5.32 -14.63
C SER A 150 -5.18 -3.84 -14.28
N VAL A 151 -5.30 -3.53 -13.01
CA VAL A 151 -5.24 -2.18 -12.44
C VAL A 151 -4.44 -2.21 -11.14
N ALA A 152 -3.63 -1.19 -10.93
CA ALA A 152 -2.87 -1.01 -9.71
C ALA A 152 -2.86 0.44 -9.27
N PHE A 153 -2.85 0.66 -7.96
CA PHE A 153 -2.75 1.98 -7.36
C PHE A 153 -1.44 2.14 -6.59
N TYR A 154 -0.77 3.26 -6.81
CA TYR A 154 0.41 3.65 -6.03
C TYR A 154 0.00 4.25 -4.68
N ASP A 155 -1.05 5.06 -4.68
CA ASP A 155 -1.71 5.64 -3.52
C ASP A 155 -3.21 5.83 -3.81
N ALA A 156 -3.96 6.45 -2.90
CA ALA A 156 -5.40 6.64 -3.05
C ALA A 156 -5.82 7.57 -4.21
N GLN A 157 -4.87 8.20 -4.91
CA GLN A 157 -5.16 9.10 -6.02
C GLN A 157 -4.61 8.60 -7.35
N ILE A 158 -3.43 7.98 -7.35
CA ILE A 158 -2.68 7.64 -8.55
C ILE A 158 -2.81 6.16 -8.86
N GLY A 159 -3.48 5.85 -9.97
CA GLY A 159 -3.67 4.50 -10.48
C GLY A 159 -3.28 4.35 -11.94
N VAL A 160 -2.92 3.13 -12.34
CA VAL A 160 -2.64 2.73 -13.72
C VAL A 160 -3.45 1.49 -14.02
N ALA A 161 -4.15 1.47 -15.16
CA ALA A 161 -4.78 0.27 -15.70
C ALA A 161 -4.17 -0.07 -17.06
N VAL A 162 -4.00 -1.36 -17.32
CA VAL A 162 -3.39 -1.88 -18.54
C VAL A 162 -4.31 -2.88 -19.22
N GLY A 163 -4.25 -2.94 -20.55
CA GLY A 163 -5.24 -3.64 -21.34
C GLY A 163 -4.72 -4.22 -22.65
N SER A 164 -5.68 -4.59 -23.51
CA SER A 164 -5.42 -5.12 -24.86
C SER A 164 -4.58 -4.16 -25.70
N ASP A 165 -3.84 -4.71 -26.67
CA ASP A 165 -3.04 -3.95 -27.66
C ASP A 165 -2.03 -2.96 -27.07
N GLY A 166 -1.58 -3.19 -25.82
CA GLY A 166 -0.65 -2.31 -25.13
C GLY A 166 -1.30 -1.04 -24.58
N LEU A 167 -2.63 -1.04 -24.41
CA LEU A 167 -3.37 0.04 -23.77
C LEU A 167 -2.86 0.26 -22.34
N GLU A 168 -2.57 1.52 -22.03
CA GLU A 168 -2.26 2.00 -20.69
C GLU A 168 -3.09 3.26 -20.43
N ILE A 169 -3.81 3.29 -19.31
CA ILE A 169 -4.57 4.46 -18.86
C ILE A 169 -4.25 4.80 -17.42
N TYR A 170 -4.41 6.08 -17.09
CA TYR A 170 -3.97 6.66 -15.83
C TYR A 170 -5.13 7.38 -15.15
N SER A 171 -5.19 7.26 -13.83
CA SER A 171 -6.03 8.10 -12.96
C SER A 171 -5.14 8.88 -11.99
N THR A 172 -5.54 10.13 -11.72
CA THR A 172 -4.93 11.00 -10.70
C THR A 172 -5.94 11.53 -9.69
N ASP A 173 -7.14 10.94 -9.68
CA ASP A 173 -8.30 11.35 -8.89
C ASP A 173 -8.99 10.16 -8.21
N GLY A 174 -8.21 9.12 -7.89
CA GLY A 174 -8.69 7.98 -7.10
C GLY A 174 -9.60 7.04 -7.88
N GLY A 175 -9.43 6.99 -9.21
CA GLY A 175 -10.18 6.12 -10.10
C GLY A 175 -11.50 6.71 -10.59
N VAL A 176 -11.77 8.01 -10.38
CA VAL A 176 -12.97 8.68 -10.90
C VAL A 176 -12.88 8.87 -12.41
N THR A 177 -11.72 9.31 -12.90
CA THR A 177 -11.45 9.46 -14.34
C THR A 177 -10.19 8.73 -14.77
N TRP A 178 -10.20 8.23 -16.02
CA TRP A 178 -9.10 7.49 -16.63
C TRP A 178 -8.84 7.96 -18.06
N VAL A 179 -7.56 8.21 -18.39
CA VAL A 179 -7.12 8.75 -19.69
C VAL A 179 -5.84 8.05 -20.17
N GLU A 180 -5.65 7.91 -21.49
CA GLU A 180 -4.42 7.35 -22.08
C GLU A 180 -3.18 8.25 -21.88
N GLU A 181 -3.36 9.57 -21.95
CA GLU A 181 -2.24 10.49 -21.74
C GLU A 181 -1.92 10.57 -20.26
N SER A 182 -0.73 10.08 -19.86
CA SER A 182 -0.13 10.49 -18.59
C SER A 182 -0.13 12.03 -18.57
N PRO A 183 -0.78 12.70 -17.61
CA PRO A 183 -1.06 14.13 -17.68
C PRO A 183 0.24 14.96 -17.59
N ASN A 184 0.96 15.15 -18.70
CA ASN A 184 2.26 15.84 -18.83
C ASN A 184 3.11 15.83 -17.54
N TYR A 185 3.10 14.70 -16.85
CA TYR A 185 3.93 14.51 -15.69
C TYR A 185 5.23 14.06 -16.30
N GLN A 186 6.23 14.94 -16.26
CA GLN A 186 7.61 14.46 -16.31
C GLN A 186 7.64 13.32 -15.30
N ILE A 187 7.72 12.08 -15.75
CA ILE A 187 7.97 10.95 -14.86
C ILE A 187 9.39 11.18 -14.36
N VAL A 188 9.51 12.04 -13.37
CA VAL A 188 10.61 12.00 -12.43
C VAL A 188 10.32 10.73 -11.67
N PHE A 189 10.90 9.61 -12.12
CA PHE A 189 11.10 8.45 -11.25
C PHE A 189 11.90 9.00 -10.04
N GLY A 190 11.16 9.40 -8.99
CA GLY A 190 11.63 10.33 -7.97
C GLY A 190 10.68 11.48 -7.61
N SER A 191 9.37 11.40 -7.91
CA SER A 191 8.40 12.28 -7.25
C SER A 191 8.62 12.13 -5.74
N LYS A 192 9.02 13.26 -5.16
CA LYS A 192 9.80 13.35 -3.95
C LYS A 192 9.02 12.66 -2.83
N ARG A 193 9.43 11.44 -2.40
CA ARG A 193 9.27 11.08 -0.99
C ARG A 193 9.83 12.30 -0.28
N GLN A 194 8.98 13.10 0.37
CA GLN A 194 9.50 14.04 1.34
C GLN A 194 10.19 13.11 2.34
N SER A 195 11.50 13.04 2.23
CA SER A 195 12.27 12.17 3.11
C SER A 195 12.36 12.90 4.43
N VAL A 196 12.40 12.13 5.52
CA VAL A 196 12.87 12.67 6.79
C VAL A 196 14.15 13.43 6.50
N THR A 197 14.26 14.70 6.86
CA THR A 197 15.52 15.46 6.74
C THR A 197 16.10 15.70 8.12
N LEU A 198 17.43 15.72 8.21
CA LEU A 198 18.14 16.12 9.43
C LEU A 198 19.15 17.17 9.02
N GLU A 199 18.94 18.40 9.46
CA GLU A 199 19.79 19.52 9.12
C GLU A 199 21.09 19.49 9.92
N GLN A 200 22.09 20.21 9.42
CA GLN A 200 23.29 20.48 10.21
C GLN A 200 22.91 21.42 11.36
N ASN A 201 23.34 21.09 12.58
CA ASN A 201 23.06 21.89 13.76
C ASN A 201 23.64 23.30 13.58
N TYR A 202 22.94 24.32 14.08
CA TYR A 202 23.39 25.71 14.00
C TYR A 202 23.28 26.41 15.36
N PRO A 203 24.38 27.06 15.83
CA PRO A 203 25.70 27.15 15.21
C PRO A 203 26.47 25.81 15.23
N ASN A 204 27.49 25.66 14.38
CA ASN A 204 28.48 24.59 14.42
C ASN A 204 29.82 25.06 13.77
N PRO A 205 30.93 25.20 14.53
CA PRO A 205 31.08 24.86 15.96
C PRO A 205 30.17 25.67 16.89
N PHE A 206 29.85 25.12 18.06
CA PHE A 206 28.92 25.74 19.03
C PHE A 206 29.51 25.85 20.44
N ASN A 207 28.96 26.76 21.24
CA ASN A 207 29.31 26.96 22.65
C ASN A 207 28.18 27.66 23.45
N PRO A 208 27.68 27.09 24.56
CA PRO A 208 27.59 25.65 24.82
C PRO A 208 26.37 25.03 24.13
N SER A 209 25.54 25.82 23.45
CA SER A 209 24.26 25.36 22.90
C SER A 209 24.14 25.51 21.38
N THR A 210 23.36 24.63 20.77
CA THR A 210 23.04 24.61 19.33
C THR A 210 21.59 24.13 19.12
N ASN A 211 21.00 24.41 17.98
CA ASN A 211 19.69 23.87 17.59
C ASN A 211 19.87 22.77 16.54
N ILE A 212 19.12 21.69 16.68
CA ILE A 212 19.03 20.59 15.73
C ILE A 212 17.64 20.64 15.10
N ASN A 213 17.60 20.84 13.79
CA ASN A 213 16.34 20.90 13.04
C ASN A 213 16.17 19.65 12.17
N TYR A 214 14.93 19.21 12.02
CA TYR A 214 14.55 18.12 11.14
C TYR A 214 13.12 18.31 10.62
N ASN A 215 12.81 17.73 9.47
CA ASN A 215 11.45 17.72 8.92
C ASN A 215 10.93 16.28 8.85
N LEU A 216 9.67 16.10 9.27
CA LEU A 216 8.94 14.84 9.14
C LEU A 216 7.91 14.96 8.01
N PRO A 217 7.88 14.03 7.05
CA PRO A 217 6.89 14.06 5.97
C PRO A 217 5.48 13.65 6.44
N SER A 218 5.42 12.83 7.49
CA SER A 218 4.20 12.30 8.09
C SER A 218 4.41 12.16 9.60
N GLY A 219 3.31 12.01 10.36
CA GLY A 219 3.40 11.80 11.80
C GLY A 219 4.07 10.46 12.13
N ALA A 220 5.00 10.46 13.08
CA ALA A 220 5.84 9.30 13.36
C ALA A 220 6.39 9.30 14.79
N ASN A 221 6.82 8.13 15.26
CA ASN A 221 7.61 8.00 16.48
C ASN A 221 9.06 8.41 16.20
N VAL A 222 9.58 9.36 16.96
CA VAL A 222 10.90 9.96 16.79
C VAL A 222 11.75 9.76 18.03
N THR A 223 13.03 9.43 17.82
CA THR A 223 14.06 9.46 18.85
C THR A 223 15.24 10.30 18.36
N LEU A 224 15.62 11.34 19.10
CA LEU A 224 16.78 12.18 18.82
C LEU A 224 17.77 12.10 19.99
N LYS A 225 18.95 11.52 19.72
CA LYS A 225 20.00 11.27 20.73
C LYS A 225 21.35 11.80 20.30
N VAL A 226 22.21 12.10 21.26
CA VAL A 226 23.58 12.57 21.07
C VAL A 226 24.58 11.54 21.60
N TYR A 227 25.66 11.34 20.87
CA TYR A 227 26.71 10.37 21.15
C TYR A 227 28.10 11.02 21.07
N ASP A 228 29.05 10.50 21.84
CA ASP A 228 30.47 10.84 21.71
C ASP A 228 31.16 10.04 20.59
N ILE A 229 32.46 10.29 20.37
CA ILE A 229 33.26 9.58 19.36
C ILE A 229 33.43 8.08 19.61
N ALA A 230 33.18 7.61 20.83
CA ALA A 230 33.21 6.20 21.19
C ALA A 230 31.84 5.53 21.00
N GLY A 231 30.83 6.27 20.54
CA GLY A 231 29.47 5.78 20.35
C GLY A 231 28.65 5.69 21.64
N ARG A 232 29.12 6.28 22.75
CA ARG A 232 28.37 6.31 24.01
C ARG A 232 27.32 7.41 23.95
N GLU A 233 26.10 7.10 24.36
CA GLU A 233 25.03 8.09 24.49
C GLU A 233 25.37 9.09 25.59
N VAL A 234 25.35 10.38 25.26
CA VAL A 234 25.62 11.48 26.21
C VAL A 234 24.39 12.35 26.46
N ALA A 235 23.35 12.26 25.60
CA ALA A 235 22.05 12.90 25.85
C ALA A 235 20.93 12.25 25.03
N ASN A 236 19.73 12.19 25.61
CA ASN A 236 18.48 11.94 24.90
C ASN A 236 17.69 13.24 24.82
N LEU A 237 17.56 13.81 23.62
CA LEU A 237 16.95 15.12 23.43
C LEU A 237 15.44 15.04 23.21
N PHE A 238 14.96 13.95 22.61
CA PHE A 238 13.54 13.72 22.40
C PHE A 238 13.25 12.23 22.19
N SER A 239 12.13 11.75 22.71
CA SER A 239 11.60 10.40 22.46
C SER A 239 10.06 10.44 22.53
N GLY A 240 9.39 10.17 21.43
CA GLY A 240 7.92 10.14 21.38
C GLY A 240 7.36 10.39 19.99
N TYR A 241 6.04 10.47 19.91
CA TYR A 241 5.34 10.78 18.66
C TYR A 241 5.38 12.27 18.33
N GLN A 242 5.56 12.61 17.06
CA GLN A 242 5.44 13.96 16.54
C GLN A 242 4.64 13.98 15.24
N ASN A 243 3.88 15.07 15.05
CA ASN A 243 3.13 15.32 13.82
C ASN A 243 4.06 15.68 12.66
N THR A 244 3.52 15.60 11.44
CA THR A 244 4.18 16.07 10.22
C THR A 244 4.64 17.54 10.33
N GLY A 245 5.73 17.88 9.64
CA GLY A 245 6.30 19.22 9.57
C GLY A 245 7.69 19.36 10.18
N SER A 246 8.14 20.61 10.31
CA SER A 246 9.45 20.97 10.83
C SER A 246 9.49 21.01 12.35
N HIS A 247 10.56 20.45 12.92
CA HIS A 247 10.82 20.40 14.36
C HIS A 247 12.20 20.96 14.67
N SER A 248 12.34 21.60 15.82
CA SER A 248 13.61 22.16 16.31
C SER A 248 13.81 21.79 17.77
N VAL A 249 14.96 21.20 18.09
CA VAL A 249 15.33 20.79 19.45
C VAL A 249 16.63 21.48 19.84
N ARG A 250 16.59 22.22 20.95
CA ARG A 250 17.78 22.87 21.53
C ARG A 250 18.60 21.84 22.30
N PHE A 251 19.90 21.81 22.02
CA PHE A 251 20.87 21.03 22.79
C PHE A 251 21.78 21.97 23.58
N ASP A 252 21.91 21.72 24.88
CA ASP A 252 22.86 22.40 25.78
C ASP A 252 23.94 21.41 26.24
N ALA A 253 25.19 21.68 25.86
CA ALA A 253 26.35 20.86 26.17
C ALA A 253 27.25 21.45 27.27
N ALA A 254 26.71 22.32 28.14
CA ALA A 254 27.47 22.94 29.22
C ALA A 254 28.20 21.92 30.13
N GLY A 255 27.69 20.68 30.25
CA GLY A 255 28.34 19.60 31.00
C GLY A 255 29.37 18.75 30.25
N LEU A 256 29.57 18.94 28.93
CA LEU A 256 30.40 18.07 28.10
C LEU A 256 31.78 18.68 27.78
N ALA A 257 32.81 17.86 27.51
CA ALA A 257 34.13 18.37 27.11
C ALA A 257 34.12 18.89 25.66
N SER A 258 34.96 19.87 25.32
CA SER A 258 35.20 20.28 23.93
C SER A 258 35.60 19.08 23.08
N GLY A 259 35.04 18.96 21.87
CA GLY A 259 35.26 17.80 21.03
C GLY A 259 34.21 17.60 19.95
N VAL A 260 34.30 16.44 19.29
CA VAL A 260 33.36 16.03 18.24
C VAL A 260 32.28 15.15 18.86
N TYR A 261 31.03 15.38 18.46
CA TYR A 261 29.86 14.61 18.85
C TYR A 261 29.03 14.28 17.61
N PHE A 262 28.18 13.27 17.72
CA PHE A 262 27.22 12.89 16.70
C PHE A 262 25.81 12.97 17.26
N TYR A 263 24.86 13.46 16.48
CA TYR A 263 23.44 13.35 16.82
C TYR A 263 22.73 12.47 15.80
N LYS A 264 21.89 11.57 16.30
CA LYS A 264 21.16 10.56 15.53
C LYS A 264 19.68 10.77 15.69
N LEU A 265 18.99 10.97 14.58
CA LEU A 265 17.54 10.96 14.46
C LEU A 265 17.11 9.57 13.99
N SER A 266 16.21 8.92 14.74
CA SER A 266 15.55 7.67 14.34
C SER A 266 14.06 7.93 14.26
N VAL A 267 13.44 7.56 13.14
CA VAL A 267 12.02 7.79 12.85
C VAL A 267 11.38 6.46 12.47
N GLN A 268 10.26 6.14 13.12
CA GLN A 268 9.47 4.94 12.87
C GLN A 268 8.03 5.33 12.53
N ASN A 269 7.57 4.90 11.35
CA ASN A 269 6.20 5.09 10.88
C ASN A 269 5.65 3.73 10.41
N GLY A 270 4.84 3.07 11.24
CA GLY A 270 4.41 1.70 10.98
C GLY A 270 5.61 0.74 10.84
N ALA A 271 5.70 0.07 9.69
CA ALA A 271 6.81 -0.82 9.34
C ALA A 271 8.06 -0.07 8.81
N ASP A 272 7.91 1.19 8.39
CA ASP A 272 9.01 1.99 7.87
C ASP A 272 9.91 2.52 8.99
N PHE A 273 11.21 2.31 8.84
CA PHE A 273 12.24 2.80 9.77
C PHE A 273 13.32 3.59 9.03
N THR A 274 13.57 4.82 9.48
CA THR A 274 14.61 5.70 8.92
C THR A 274 15.55 6.20 10.02
N THR A 275 16.86 6.20 9.73
CA THR A 275 17.88 6.78 10.61
C THR A 275 18.71 7.81 9.85
N LYS A 276 19.02 8.94 10.49
CA LYS A 276 19.98 9.94 10.02
C LYS A 276 20.95 10.34 11.12
N VAL A 277 22.19 10.63 10.75
CA VAL A 277 23.26 11.00 11.69
C VAL A 277 24.04 12.18 11.11
N ASN A 278 24.30 13.19 11.93
CA ASN A 278 25.16 14.31 11.58
C ASN A 278 26.19 14.55 12.70
N LYS A 279 27.29 15.22 12.33
CA LYS A 279 28.42 15.53 13.20
C LYS A 279 28.36 16.98 13.67
N MET A 280 28.63 17.21 14.95
CA MET A 280 28.76 18.54 15.54
C MET A 280 30.07 18.72 16.32
N ILE A 281 30.53 19.96 16.43
CA ILE A 281 31.79 20.33 17.08
C ILE A 281 31.49 21.30 18.23
N LEU A 282 31.80 20.89 19.45
CA LEU A 282 31.71 21.73 20.65
C LEU A 282 33.07 22.37 20.91
N THR A 283 33.10 23.70 20.98
CA THR A 283 34.32 24.48 21.27
C THR A 283 34.07 25.38 22.47
N LYS A 284 34.40 24.89 23.66
CA LYS A 284 34.51 25.70 24.87
C LYS A 284 35.87 26.36 24.97
#